data_AF-A0A1V5BJF8-F1
#
_entry.id   AF-A0A1V5BJF8-F1
#
_cell.length_a   1.000
_cell.length_b   1.000
_cell.length_c   1.000
_cell.angle_alpha   90.00
_cell.angle_beta   90.00
_cell.angle_gamma   90.00
#
_symmetry.space_group_name_H-M   'P 1'
#
loop_
_entity.id
_entity.type
_entity.pdbx_description
1 polymer ?
#
loop_
_entity_poly.entity_id
_entity_poly.type
_entity_poly.pdbx_seq_one_letter_code
_entity_poly.pdbx_strand_id
1 'polypeptide(L)'
;MFCRSCGKMISNNTNFCSHCGVRVGSQAFEKENAKPSTTGGNGFWRLVPLALGSLLFITVVICIINKPDPIFLLYTYPIPAVIGGFMLMLVRKNNILIAVLLLLLSLGYLLFGLIGYPPLTLSGVFTDSYFIQFTPETRAFFMSVATEKLLLLIGALYMILFNIFTRLKIKWTVVAALFASMIFSLAIPVYSLVGGISDQPGISQAEQNAIEAVERIDSSHKVLLSCQFPPSENTMKSEFKQGETIYPNSQGLKGGTVYGFRIRGQNGEIIEPLLREALNTAVDNTWTNGSGAFNTADRPLPPGNYKMELVVVEGKDAFITACTNFTVKDN
;
A
#
# COMPACT_ATOMS: atom_id res chain seq x y z
N MET A 1 -1.57 27.21 4.72
CA MET A 1 -2.06 26.17 3.77
C MET A 1 -3.27 25.47 4.40
N PHE A 2 -4.05 24.66 3.67
CA PHE A 2 -5.20 23.94 4.24
C PHE A 2 -4.92 22.43 4.28
N CYS A 3 -5.39 21.75 5.33
CA CYS A 3 -5.28 20.29 5.41
C CYS A 3 -6.23 19.63 4.40
N ARG A 4 -5.70 18.83 3.47
CA ARG A 4 -6.52 18.10 2.47
C ARG A 4 -7.53 17.13 3.06
N SER A 5 -7.30 16.66 4.29
CA SER A 5 -8.19 15.72 4.95
C SER A 5 -9.35 16.39 5.70
N CYS A 6 -9.10 17.52 6.38
CA CYS A 6 -10.13 18.15 7.23
C CYS A 6 -10.50 19.58 6.84
N GLY A 7 -9.88 20.15 5.80
CA GLY A 7 -10.18 21.49 5.29
C GLY A 7 -9.75 22.66 6.19
N LYS A 8 -9.20 22.40 7.38
CA LYS A 8 -8.78 23.47 8.30
C LYS A 8 -7.46 24.12 7.90
N MET A 9 -7.34 25.42 8.18
CA MET A 9 -6.11 26.16 7.97
C MET A 9 -5.02 25.65 8.90
N ILE A 10 -3.84 25.41 8.35
CA ILE A 10 -2.64 24.96 9.06
C ILE A 10 -1.47 25.89 8.68
N SER A 11 -0.53 26.03 9.61
CA SER A 11 0.65 26.86 9.37
C SER A 11 1.54 26.24 8.29
N ASN A 12 2.25 27.09 7.54
CA ASN A 12 2.99 26.69 6.34
C ASN A 12 4.23 25.81 6.61
N ASN A 13 4.44 25.35 7.84
CA ASN A 13 5.61 24.55 8.23
C ASN A 13 5.30 23.40 9.20
N THR A 14 4.03 23.00 9.32
CA THR A 14 3.66 21.86 10.17
C THR A 14 3.63 20.58 9.37
N ASN A 15 4.44 19.61 9.78
CA ASN A 15 4.45 18.26 9.21
C ASN A 15 3.10 17.53 9.40
N PHE A 16 2.30 17.92 10.40
CA PHE A 16 1.02 17.31 10.72
C PHE A 16 -0.05 18.37 10.96
N CYS A 17 -1.29 18.08 10.58
CA CYS A 17 -2.43 18.93 10.87
C CYS A 17 -2.71 18.88 12.37
N SER A 18 -2.64 20.03 13.04
CA SER A 18 -2.97 20.18 14.46
C SER A 18 -4.43 19.84 14.81
N HIS A 19 -5.31 19.71 13.81
CA HIS A 19 -6.73 19.45 14.03
C HIS A 19 -7.17 18.01 13.78
N CYS A 20 -6.53 17.28 12.85
CA CYS A 20 -6.90 15.90 12.54
C CYS A 20 -5.74 14.91 12.58
N GLY A 21 -4.50 15.37 12.84
CA GLY A 21 -3.32 14.51 12.93
C GLY A 21 -2.73 14.04 11.59
N VAL A 22 -3.37 14.34 10.45
CA VAL A 22 -2.91 13.91 9.13
C VAL A 22 -1.65 14.67 8.70
N ARG A 23 -0.68 13.96 8.12
CA ARG A 23 0.58 14.55 7.64
C ARG A 23 0.34 15.51 6.48
N VAL A 24 0.91 16.71 6.52
CA VAL A 24 0.71 17.75 5.51
C VAL A 24 2.07 18.31 5.09
N GLY A 25 2.71 17.63 4.15
CA GLY A 25 4.02 18.04 3.65
C GLY A 25 4.84 16.89 3.07
N SER A 26 4.70 16.68 1.76
CA SER A 26 5.71 16.00 0.95
C SER A 26 5.45 16.31 -0.53
N GLN A 27 5.47 17.59 -0.91
CA GLN A 27 5.69 17.99 -2.29
C GLN A 27 6.09 19.46 -2.33
N ALA A 28 7.13 19.73 -3.12
CA ALA A 28 7.69 21.03 -3.50
C ALA A 28 8.85 21.58 -2.64
N PHE A 29 10.04 21.03 -2.89
CA PHE A 29 11.16 21.85 -3.35
C PHE A 29 11.97 21.05 -4.38
N GLU A 30 11.46 21.01 -5.62
CA GLU A 30 12.28 20.94 -6.83
C GLU A 30 11.38 21.09 -8.06
N LYS A 31 11.37 22.30 -8.62
CA LYS A 31 10.92 22.53 -10.00
C LYS A 31 11.65 23.75 -10.55
N GLU A 32 12.86 23.55 -11.04
CA GLU A 32 13.41 24.40 -12.11
C GLU A 32 14.53 23.65 -12.86
N ASN A 33 14.15 23.06 -14.00
CA ASN A 33 14.88 23.05 -15.28
C ASN A 33 14.40 21.88 -16.14
N ALA A 34 13.53 22.22 -17.08
CA ALA A 34 13.06 21.31 -18.12
C ALA A 34 14.18 21.04 -19.13
N LYS A 35 14.45 19.75 -19.38
CA LYS A 35 15.01 19.25 -20.65
C LYS A 35 14.20 18.01 -21.04
N PRO A 36 13.78 17.83 -22.31
CA PRO A 36 12.94 16.70 -22.67
C PRO A 36 13.80 15.43 -22.73
N SER A 37 13.58 14.50 -21.81
CA SER A 37 14.18 13.17 -21.87
C SER A 37 13.21 12.16 -22.49
N THR A 38 13.46 11.88 -23.76
CA THR A 38 13.14 10.60 -24.39
C THR A 38 13.84 9.46 -23.64
N THR A 39 13.12 8.70 -22.81
CA THR A 39 13.49 7.31 -22.49
C THR A 39 12.32 6.53 -21.89
N GLY A 40 11.61 5.78 -22.75
CA GLY A 40 11.00 4.52 -22.31
C GLY A 40 12.13 3.55 -21.99
N GLY A 41 12.29 3.18 -20.71
CA GLY A 41 13.43 2.34 -20.32
C GLY A 41 13.58 2.03 -18.82
N ASN A 42 12.51 2.06 -18.02
CA ASN A 42 12.63 1.84 -16.56
C ASN A 42 12.06 0.50 -16.04
N GLY A 43 11.81 -0.46 -16.93
CA GLY A 43 11.51 -1.85 -16.51
C GLY A 43 12.75 -2.64 -16.07
N PHE A 44 13.92 -2.33 -16.65
CA PHE A 44 15.13 -3.14 -16.45
C PHE A 44 15.70 -3.05 -15.03
N TRP A 45 15.73 -1.86 -14.44
CA TRP A 45 16.29 -1.64 -13.10
C TRP A 45 15.48 -2.28 -11.96
N ARG A 46 14.19 -2.56 -12.16
CA ARG A 46 13.36 -3.28 -11.17
C ARG A 46 13.72 -4.77 -11.08
N LEU A 47 14.27 -5.35 -12.15
CA LEU A 47 14.66 -6.76 -12.19
C LEU A 47 16.10 -6.99 -11.75
N VAL A 48 16.95 -5.96 -11.74
CA VAL A 48 18.37 -6.08 -11.37
C VAL A 48 18.57 -6.70 -9.97
N PRO A 49 17.89 -6.27 -8.90
CA PRO A 49 18.07 -6.87 -7.57
C PRO A 49 17.61 -8.33 -7.50
N LEU A 50 16.55 -8.66 -8.25
CA LEU A 50 15.95 -9.98 -8.30
C LEU A 50 16.85 -10.96 -9.07
N ALA A 51 17.40 -10.50 -10.21
CA ALA A 51 18.40 -11.23 -10.98
C ALA A 51 19.70 -11.43 -10.18
N LEU A 52 20.19 -10.40 -9.47
CA LEU A 52 21.37 -10.52 -8.61
C LEU A 52 21.15 -11.51 -7.46
N GLY A 53 19.97 -11.46 -6.83
CA GLY A 53 19.59 -12.38 -5.76
C GLY A 53 19.48 -13.83 -6.23
N SER A 54 18.85 -14.08 -7.37
CA SER A 54 18.77 -15.41 -7.98
C SER A 54 20.15 -15.93 -8.39
N LEU A 55 21.02 -15.08 -8.93
CA LEU A 55 22.37 -15.45 -9.33
C LEU A 55 23.24 -15.79 -8.11
N LEU A 56 23.16 -15.01 -7.03
CA LEU A 56 23.82 -15.31 -5.76
C LEU A 56 23.33 -16.63 -5.17
N PHE A 57 22.02 -16.89 -5.20
CA PHE A 57 21.45 -18.13 -4.71
C PHE A 57 21.92 -19.35 -5.51
N ILE A 58 21.88 -19.29 -6.85
CA ILE A 58 22.39 -20.35 -7.73
C ILE A 58 23.88 -20.59 -7.46
N THR A 59 24.66 -19.52 -7.26
CA THR A 59 26.08 -19.62 -6.96
C THR A 59 26.33 -20.34 -5.63
N VAL A 60 25.56 -20.01 -4.58
CA VAL A 60 25.63 -20.70 -3.28
C VAL A 60 25.28 -22.18 -3.43
N VAL A 61 24.23 -22.51 -4.18
CA VAL A 61 23.82 -23.91 -4.43
C VAL A 61 24.91 -24.68 -5.20
N ILE A 62 25.48 -24.10 -6.26
CA ILE A 62 26.59 -24.68 -7.02
C ILE A 62 27.81 -24.89 -6.11
N CYS A 63 28.11 -23.94 -5.22
CA CYS A 63 29.22 -24.07 -4.27
C CYS A 63 29.00 -25.20 -3.25
N ILE A 64 27.77 -25.38 -2.79
CA ILE A 64 27.42 -26.48 -1.88
C ILE A 64 27.55 -27.84 -2.58
N ILE A 65 27.10 -27.95 -3.84
CA ILE A 65 27.10 -29.21 -4.61
C ILE A 65 28.52 -29.58 -5.04
N ASN A 66 29.25 -28.65 -5.66
CA ASN A 66 30.52 -28.96 -6.33
C ASN A 66 31.73 -28.88 -5.40
N LYS A 67 31.56 -28.39 -4.16
CA LYS A 67 32.66 -28.15 -3.20
C LYS A 67 33.90 -27.48 -3.85
N PRO A 68 33.73 -26.42 -4.65
CA PRO A 68 34.87 -25.82 -5.33
C PRO A 68 35.89 -25.32 -4.30
N ASP A 69 37.16 -25.32 -4.68
CA ASP A 69 38.20 -24.77 -3.83
C ASP A 69 37.92 -23.28 -3.57
N PRO A 70 37.98 -22.83 -2.30
CA PRO A 70 37.58 -21.47 -1.90
C PRO A 70 38.41 -20.37 -2.58
N ILE A 71 39.56 -20.72 -3.14
CA ILE A 71 40.43 -19.83 -3.92
C ILE A 71 39.75 -19.39 -5.23
N PHE A 72 38.92 -20.25 -5.84
CA PHE A 72 38.24 -19.94 -7.11
C PHE A 72 37.16 -18.86 -6.94
N LEU A 73 36.52 -18.80 -5.77
CA LEU A 73 35.49 -17.80 -5.43
C LEU A 73 36.08 -16.40 -5.20
N LEU A 74 37.33 -16.31 -4.73
CA LEU A 74 38.01 -15.03 -4.49
C LEU A 74 38.37 -14.30 -5.78
N TYR A 75 38.57 -15.04 -6.89
CA TYR A 75 39.03 -14.46 -8.16
C TYR A 75 37.91 -13.87 -9.01
N THR A 76 36.66 -14.30 -8.84
CA THR A 76 35.55 -13.89 -9.73
C THR A 76 34.70 -12.70 -9.24
N TYR A 77 34.64 -12.39 -7.94
CA TYR A 77 33.75 -11.33 -7.41
C TYR A 77 34.28 -10.67 -6.11
N PRO A 78 35.02 -9.56 -6.17
CA PRO A 78 35.94 -9.16 -5.09
C PRO A 78 35.30 -8.61 -3.81
N ILE A 79 34.01 -8.22 -3.78
CA ILE A 79 33.41 -7.58 -2.59
C ILE A 79 32.29 -8.45 -1.99
N PRO A 80 31.26 -8.89 -2.74
CA PRO A 80 30.24 -9.78 -2.18
C PRO A 80 30.80 -11.18 -1.88
N ALA A 81 31.78 -11.67 -2.66
CA ALA A 81 32.39 -12.97 -2.40
C ALA A 81 33.46 -12.94 -1.30
N VAL A 82 33.95 -11.77 -0.88
CA VAL A 82 34.79 -11.68 0.32
C VAL A 82 33.93 -11.85 1.56
N ILE A 83 32.77 -11.18 1.65
CA ILE A 83 31.84 -11.35 2.78
C ILE A 83 31.19 -12.74 2.73
N GLY A 84 30.69 -13.15 1.57
CA GLY A 84 30.08 -14.47 1.37
C GLY A 84 31.08 -15.62 1.51
N GLY A 85 32.30 -15.45 1.01
CA GLY A 85 33.41 -16.39 1.14
C GLY A 85 33.94 -16.47 2.57
N PHE A 86 34.01 -15.35 3.29
CA PHE A 86 34.35 -15.34 4.72
C PHE A 86 33.27 -16.03 5.55
N MET A 87 31.99 -15.76 5.29
CA MET A 87 30.87 -16.47 5.91
C MET A 87 30.88 -17.97 5.59
N LEU A 88 31.13 -18.36 4.34
CA LEU A 88 31.25 -19.78 3.93
C LEU A 88 32.48 -20.46 4.53
N MET A 89 33.62 -19.77 4.63
CA MET A 89 34.84 -20.28 5.26
C MET A 89 34.64 -20.48 6.77
N LEU A 90 33.90 -19.58 7.42
CA LEU A 90 33.47 -19.70 8.80
C LEU A 90 32.49 -20.89 8.97
N VAL A 91 31.53 -21.06 8.07
CA VAL A 91 30.55 -22.17 8.07
C VAL A 91 31.24 -23.53 7.86
N ARG A 92 32.26 -23.62 7.00
CA ARG A 92 33.00 -24.86 6.72
C ARG A 92 33.76 -25.40 7.93
N LYS A 93 34.03 -24.56 8.94
CA LYS A 93 34.75 -24.93 10.18
C LYS A 93 33.83 -25.33 11.34
N ASN A 94 32.60 -25.74 11.04
CA ASN A 94 31.71 -26.47 11.95
C ASN A 94 31.38 -25.75 13.27
N ASN A 95 31.18 -24.43 13.22
CA ASN A 95 30.88 -23.66 14.41
C ASN A 95 29.37 -23.38 14.49
N ILE A 96 28.69 -24.19 15.32
CA ILE A 96 27.37 -23.88 15.90
C ILE A 96 27.31 -22.41 16.36
N LEU A 97 28.45 -21.85 16.80
CA LEU A 97 28.64 -20.45 17.12
C LEU A 97 28.13 -19.48 16.02
N ILE A 98 28.35 -19.76 14.74
CA ILE A 98 27.94 -18.87 13.63
C ILE A 98 26.44 -18.97 13.39
N ALA A 99 25.87 -20.18 13.46
CA ALA A 99 24.43 -20.36 13.40
C ALA A 99 23.74 -19.65 14.58
N VAL A 100 24.32 -19.75 15.78
CA VAL A 100 23.86 -19.03 16.98
C VAL A 100 24.04 -17.52 16.80
N LEU A 101 25.13 -17.04 16.21
CA LEU A 101 25.35 -15.60 15.96
C LEU A 101 24.35 -15.04 14.96
N LEU A 102 24.08 -15.75 13.86
CA LEU A 102 23.07 -15.39 12.87
C LEU A 102 21.66 -15.40 13.49
N LEU A 103 21.38 -16.37 14.35
CA LEU A 103 20.11 -16.45 15.06
C LEU A 103 19.98 -15.32 16.08
N LEU A 104 21.03 -14.97 16.82
CA LEU A 104 21.07 -13.82 17.75
C LEU A 104 20.95 -12.48 17.01
N LEU A 105 21.58 -12.33 15.84
CA LEU A 105 21.40 -11.15 14.97
C LEU A 105 19.95 -11.02 14.49
N SER A 106 19.29 -12.14 14.17
CA SER A 106 17.86 -12.13 13.86
C SER A 106 16.98 -11.84 15.08
N LEU A 107 17.38 -12.29 16.28
CA LEU A 107 16.66 -12.11 17.55
C LEU A 107 16.80 -10.69 18.11
N GLY A 108 17.96 -10.04 17.93
CA GLY A 108 18.18 -8.65 18.31
C GLY A 108 17.16 -7.70 17.67
N TYR A 109 16.63 -8.06 16.50
CA TYR A 109 15.59 -7.29 15.83
C TYR A 109 14.18 -7.51 16.40
N LEU A 110 13.90 -8.68 17.01
CA LEU A 110 12.69 -8.91 17.82
C LEU A 110 12.71 -8.05 19.08
N LEU A 111 13.90 -7.84 19.67
CA LEU A 111 14.10 -6.93 20.81
C LEU A 111 13.87 -5.46 20.42
N PHE A 112 14.23 -5.04 19.20
CA PHE A 112 13.84 -3.71 18.68
C PHE A 112 12.32 -3.54 18.58
N GLY A 113 11.58 -4.63 18.29
CA GLY A 113 10.12 -4.68 18.36
C GLY A 113 9.54 -4.43 19.75
N LEU A 114 10.26 -4.87 20.80
CA LEU A 114 9.88 -4.67 22.20
C LEU A 114 10.17 -3.25 22.72
N ILE A 115 11.08 -2.51 22.08
CA ILE A 115 11.46 -1.13 22.44
C ILE A 115 10.54 -0.08 21.76
N GLY A 116 9.45 -0.51 21.13
CA GLY A 116 8.41 0.38 20.59
C GLY A 116 8.63 0.85 19.15
N TYR A 117 9.64 0.32 18.45
CA TYR A 117 9.62 0.37 16.98
C TYR A 117 8.68 -0.73 16.50
N PRO A 118 7.66 -0.44 15.66
CA PRO A 118 6.74 -1.47 15.20
C PRO A 118 7.56 -2.56 14.53
N PRO A 119 7.47 -3.81 15.00
CA PRO A 119 8.29 -4.87 14.46
C PRO A 119 7.94 -5.00 12.98
N LEU A 120 8.96 -4.96 12.12
CA LEU A 120 8.91 -5.35 10.70
C LEU A 120 8.60 -6.86 10.61
N THR A 121 7.49 -7.26 11.20
CA THR A 121 6.91 -8.58 11.02
C THR A 121 6.42 -8.64 9.59
N LEU A 122 6.60 -9.79 8.94
CA LEU A 122 6.03 -10.05 7.63
C LEU A 122 4.54 -9.63 7.63
N SER A 123 3.78 -10.00 8.67
CA SER A 123 2.36 -9.61 8.75
C SER A 123 2.16 -8.10 8.80
N GLY A 124 2.92 -7.33 9.59
CA GLY A 124 2.79 -5.87 9.63
C GLY A 124 3.12 -5.17 8.30
N VAL A 125 4.03 -5.74 7.51
CA VAL A 125 4.31 -5.32 6.13
C VAL A 125 3.17 -5.71 5.17
N PHE A 126 2.50 -6.84 5.44
CA PHE A 126 1.46 -7.40 4.58
C PHE A 126 0.02 -6.96 4.90
N THR A 127 -0.30 -6.56 6.12
CA THR A 127 -1.69 -6.44 6.57
C THR A 127 -2.21 -5.03 6.83
N ASP A 128 -1.42 -3.96 6.77
CA ASP A 128 -1.97 -2.69 7.26
C ASP A 128 -1.52 -1.35 6.66
N SER A 129 -2.49 -0.45 6.73
CA SER A 129 -2.54 1.00 6.52
C SER A 129 -1.30 1.81 6.92
N TYR A 130 -0.45 1.28 7.80
CA TYR A 130 0.82 1.88 8.20
C TYR A 130 1.77 2.10 7.02
N PHE A 131 1.89 1.11 6.12
CA PHE A 131 2.81 1.24 4.99
C PHE A 131 2.30 2.16 3.87
N ILE A 132 0.99 2.45 3.84
CA ILE A 132 0.38 3.39 2.89
C ILE A 132 0.99 4.80 3.04
N GLN A 133 1.52 5.12 4.23
CA GLN A 133 2.12 6.42 4.52
C GLN A 133 3.53 6.60 3.94
N PHE A 134 4.19 5.51 3.50
CA PHE A 134 5.53 5.56 2.89
C PHE A 134 5.45 5.61 1.37
N THR A 135 6.45 6.22 0.73
CA THR A 135 6.58 6.24 -0.74
C THR A 135 6.82 4.83 -1.28
N PRO A 136 6.50 4.56 -2.57
CA PRO A 136 6.71 3.24 -3.18
C PRO A 136 8.15 2.73 -3.05
N GLU A 137 9.15 3.60 -3.14
CA GLU A 137 10.57 3.26 -3.03
C GLU A 137 10.92 2.80 -1.62
N THR A 138 10.37 3.49 -0.62
CA THR A 138 10.58 3.15 0.80
C THR A 138 9.89 1.84 1.16
N ARG A 139 8.70 1.58 0.60
CA ARG A 139 8.03 0.26 0.75
C ARG A 139 8.84 -0.86 0.11
N ALA A 140 9.38 -0.64 -1.09
CA ALA A 140 10.24 -1.61 -1.77
C ALA A 140 11.51 -1.91 -0.95
N PHE A 141 12.12 -0.90 -0.32
CA PHE A 141 13.25 -1.08 0.59
C PHE A 141 12.88 -1.91 1.84
N PHE A 142 11.75 -1.61 2.49
CA PHE A 142 11.31 -2.41 3.64
C PHE A 142 10.99 -3.86 3.26
N MET A 143 10.38 -4.08 2.09
CA MET A 143 10.14 -5.41 1.54
C MET A 143 11.44 -6.15 1.23
N SER A 144 12.45 -5.49 0.67
CA SER A 144 13.75 -6.13 0.39
C SER A 144 14.46 -6.53 1.68
N VAL A 145 14.45 -5.66 2.70
CA VAL A 145 15.03 -5.95 4.02
C VAL A 145 14.28 -7.10 4.71
N ALA A 146 12.95 -7.14 4.63
CA ALA A 146 12.16 -8.24 5.18
C ALA A 146 12.44 -9.57 4.45
N THR A 147 12.58 -9.52 3.13
CA THR A 147 12.89 -10.70 2.30
C THR A 147 14.29 -11.24 2.59
N GLU A 148 15.30 -10.36 2.67
CA GLU A 148 16.67 -10.74 3.02
C GLU A 148 16.73 -11.42 4.40
N LYS A 149 15.99 -10.89 5.38
CA LYS A 149 15.90 -11.48 6.72
C LYS A 149 15.23 -12.85 6.72
N LEU A 150 14.16 -13.01 5.95
CA LEU A 150 13.50 -14.31 5.81
C LEU A 150 14.47 -15.34 5.22
N LEU A 151 15.25 -14.96 4.20
CA LEU A 151 16.26 -15.83 3.60
C LEU A 151 17.37 -16.20 4.60
N LEU A 152 17.83 -15.24 5.42
CA LEU A 152 18.82 -15.51 6.47
C LEU A 152 18.29 -16.47 7.54
N LEU A 153 17.03 -16.29 7.97
CA LEU A 153 16.37 -17.18 8.93
C LEU A 153 16.22 -18.60 8.36
N ILE A 154 15.78 -18.72 7.10
CA ILE A 154 15.66 -20.00 6.40
C ILE A 154 17.04 -20.67 6.29
N GLY A 155 18.08 -19.91 5.96
CA GLY A 155 19.46 -20.40 5.90
C GLY A 155 19.98 -20.89 7.25
N ALA A 156 19.70 -20.16 8.34
CA ALA A 156 20.08 -20.56 9.69
C ALA A 156 19.35 -21.84 10.13
N LEU A 157 18.03 -21.92 9.91
CA LEU A 157 17.23 -23.11 10.18
C LEU A 157 17.72 -24.32 9.38
N TYR A 158 18.02 -24.13 8.09
CA TYR A 158 18.61 -25.17 7.26
C TYR A 158 19.90 -25.71 7.87
N MET A 159 20.82 -24.83 8.27
CA MET A 159 22.11 -25.24 8.86
C MET A 159 21.94 -26.00 10.18
N ILE A 160 20.98 -25.60 11.02
CA ILE A 160 20.67 -26.28 12.28
C ILE A 160 20.10 -27.67 12.01
N LEU A 161 19.06 -27.75 11.19
CA LEU A 161 18.42 -29.01 10.80
C LEU A 161 19.42 -29.95 10.13
N PHE A 162 20.27 -29.41 9.27
CA PHE A 162 21.33 -30.15 8.59
C PHE A 162 22.30 -30.82 9.58
N ASN A 163 22.74 -30.08 10.61
CA ASN A 163 23.64 -30.62 11.64
C ASN A 163 22.95 -31.69 12.51
N ILE A 164 21.66 -31.49 12.83
CA ILE A 164 20.86 -32.49 13.54
C ILE A 164 20.71 -33.77 12.71
N PHE A 165 20.34 -33.65 11.43
CA PHE A 165 20.09 -34.79 10.56
C PHE A 165 21.35 -35.58 10.21
N THR A 166 22.50 -34.91 10.06
CA THR A 166 23.79 -35.58 9.88
C THR A 166 24.20 -36.38 11.10
N ARG A 167 23.96 -35.88 12.32
CA ARG A 167 24.18 -36.65 13.56
C ARG A 167 23.25 -37.85 13.68
N LEU A 168 22.01 -37.74 13.18
CA LEU A 168 21.02 -38.81 13.19
C LEU A 168 21.17 -39.82 12.02
N LYS A 169 22.17 -39.65 11.14
CA LYS A 169 22.40 -40.48 9.94
C LYS A 169 21.17 -40.59 9.02
N ILE A 170 20.33 -39.56 8.98
CA ILE A 170 19.16 -39.52 8.08
C ILE A 170 19.64 -39.33 6.64
N LYS A 171 19.01 -40.05 5.70
CA LYS A 171 19.35 -39.95 4.27
C LYS A 171 19.08 -38.54 3.75
N TRP A 172 20.07 -37.98 3.08
CA TRP A 172 20.06 -36.63 2.50
C TRP A 172 18.85 -36.30 1.61
N THR A 173 18.31 -37.31 0.92
CA THR A 173 17.12 -37.17 0.08
C THR A 173 15.90 -36.69 0.87
N VAL A 174 15.77 -37.08 2.15
CA VAL A 174 14.67 -36.65 3.03
C VAL A 174 14.84 -35.18 3.41
N VAL A 175 16.07 -34.75 3.72
CA VAL A 175 16.36 -33.37 4.11
C VAL A 175 16.13 -32.42 2.94
N ALA A 176 16.59 -32.79 1.74
CA ALA A 176 16.38 -32.00 0.53
C ALA A 176 14.88 -31.88 0.17
N ALA A 177 14.11 -32.97 0.32
CA ALA A 177 12.67 -32.96 0.05
C ALA A 177 11.90 -32.07 1.03
N LEU A 178 12.21 -32.13 2.33
CA LEU A 178 11.60 -31.26 3.35
C LEU A 178 11.91 -29.78 3.10
N PHE A 179 13.15 -29.48 2.71
CA PHE A 179 13.55 -28.11 2.42
C PHE A 179 12.91 -27.55 1.14
N ALA A 180 12.85 -28.35 0.07
CA ALA A 180 12.13 -28.00 -1.14
C ALA A 180 10.65 -27.73 -0.85
N SER A 181 10.00 -28.60 -0.06
CA SER A 181 8.62 -28.41 0.36
C SER A 181 8.42 -27.09 1.11
N MET A 182 9.33 -26.74 2.01
CA MET A 182 9.27 -25.48 2.76
C MET A 182 9.41 -24.25 1.84
N ILE A 183 10.31 -24.29 0.84
CA ILE A 183 10.45 -23.22 -0.16
C ILE A 183 9.19 -23.09 -1.01
N PHE A 184 8.64 -24.20 -1.52
CA PHE A 184 7.44 -24.17 -2.34
C PHE A 184 6.23 -23.63 -1.57
N SER A 185 6.05 -24.01 -0.30
CA SER A 185 5.00 -23.47 0.56
C SER A 185 5.13 -21.96 0.81
N LEU A 186 6.34 -21.41 0.78
CA LEU A 186 6.60 -19.97 0.95
C LEU A 186 6.57 -19.18 -0.36
N ALA A 187 6.83 -19.81 -1.51
CA ALA A 187 6.84 -19.15 -2.82
C ALA A 187 5.42 -18.88 -3.36
N ILE A 188 4.45 -19.75 -3.05
CA ILE A 188 3.07 -19.63 -3.53
C ILE A 188 2.39 -18.31 -3.07
N PRO A 189 2.48 -17.89 -1.79
CA PRO A 189 1.95 -16.60 -1.35
C PRO A 189 2.59 -15.41 -2.09
N VAL A 190 3.91 -15.43 -2.26
CA VAL A 190 4.68 -14.34 -2.88
C VAL A 190 4.32 -14.17 -4.36
N TYR A 191 4.12 -15.26 -5.09
CA TYR A 191 3.77 -15.19 -6.51
C TYR A 191 2.35 -14.63 -6.74
N SER A 192 1.39 -14.98 -5.88
CA SER A 192 0.02 -14.42 -5.95
C SER A 192 -0.02 -12.91 -5.71
N LEU A 193 0.91 -12.40 -4.91
CA LEU A 193 1.03 -10.98 -4.56
C LEU A 193 1.65 -10.14 -5.68
N VAL A 194 2.61 -10.70 -6.42
CA VAL A 194 3.24 -10.02 -7.56
C VAL A 194 2.31 -10.01 -8.79
N GLY A 195 1.47 -11.04 -8.95
CA GLY A 195 0.49 -11.12 -10.04
C GLY A 195 -0.68 -10.13 -9.94
N GLY A 196 -0.90 -9.51 -8.77
CA GLY A 196 -1.96 -8.51 -8.56
C GLY A 196 -1.64 -7.10 -9.09
N ILE A 197 -0.41 -6.85 -9.52
CA ILE A 197 0.01 -5.58 -10.14
C ILE A 197 -0.06 -5.75 -11.67
N SER A 198 -1.28 -5.93 -12.19
CA SER A 198 -1.51 -5.87 -13.63
C SER A 198 -1.63 -4.39 -14.03
N ASP A 199 -0.50 -3.77 -14.35
CA ASP A 199 -0.48 -2.48 -15.04
C ASP A 199 -0.97 -2.72 -16.49
N GLN A 200 -2.28 -2.57 -16.72
CA GLN A 200 -2.80 -2.39 -18.07
C GLN A 200 -2.40 -0.98 -18.55
N PRO A 201 -1.66 -0.85 -19.66
CA PRO A 201 -1.26 0.44 -20.16
C PRO A 201 -2.43 1.09 -20.90
N GLY A 202 -2.96 2.19 -20.37
CA GLY A 202 -3.84 3.10 -21.13
C GLY A 202 -5.05 3.68 -20.40
N ILE A 203 -5.41 3.17 -19.22
CA ILE A 203 -6.54 3.68 -18.44
C ILE A 203 -5.98 4.34 -17.19
N SER A 204 -6.37 5.59 -16.91
CA SER A 204 -5.91 6.28 -15.71
C SER A 204 -6.30 5.47 -14.47
N GLN A 205 -5.40 5.37 -13.48
CA GLN A 205 -5.64 4.56 -12.26
C GLN A 205 -6.92 4.98 -11.50
N ALA A 206 -7.41 6.21 -11.73
CA ALA A 206 -8.68 6.70 -11.20
C ALA A 206 -9.90 6.04 -11.87
N GLU A 207 -9.81 5.72 -13.16
CA GLU A 207 -10.90 5.16 -13.96
C GLU A 207 -11.02 3.63 -13.75
N GLN A 208 -9.90 2.94 -13.49
CA GLN A 208 -9.93 1.52 -13.06
C GLN A 208 -10.49 1.30 -11.64
N ASN A 209 -10.50 2.34 -10.80
CA ASN A 209 -10.97 2.27 -9.41
C ASN A 209 -12.36 2.88 -9.19
N ALA A 210 -13.00 3.37 -10.25
CA ALA A 210 -14.35 3.91 -10.18
C ALA A 210 -15.36 2.80 -9.87
N ILE A 211 -16.25 3.04 -8.92
CA ILE A 211 -17.30 2.10 -8.56
C ILE A 211 -18.49 2.29 -9.51
N GLU A 212 -18.74 1.30 -10.36
CA GLU A 212 -20.00 1.20 -11.11
C GLU A 212 -21.14 0.89 -10.14
N ALA A 213 -22.26 1.61 -10.26
CA ALA A 213 -23.38 1.46 -9.36
C ALA A 213 -24.70 1.43 -10.12
N VAL A 214 -25.56 0.49 -9.73
CA VAL A 214 -26.90 0.26 -10.30
C VAL A 214 -27.93 1.03 -9.51
N GLU A 215 -28.95 1.57 -10.17
CA GLU A 215 -30.01 2.31 -9.48
C GLU A 215 -30.92 1.37 -8.67
N ARG A 216 -31.03 1.64 -7.35
CA ARG A 216 -31.95 0.97 -6.42
C ARG A 216 -32.35 1.98 -5.34
N ILE A 217 -33.27 2.87 -5.69
CA ILE A 217 -33.70 3.96 -4.82
C ILE A 217 -34.40 3.39 -3.58
N ASP A 218 -33.98 3.86 -2.40
CA ASP A 218 -34.61 3.59 -1.12
C ASP A 218 -35.22 4.89 -0.58
N SER A 219 -36.55 4.91 -0.42
CA SER A 219 -37.28 6.09 0.06
C SER A 219 -36.90 6.55 1.47
N SER A 220 -36.26 5.68 2.26
CA SER A 220 -35.77 6.03 3.60
C SER A 220 -34.46 6.80 3.55
N HIS A 221 -33.69 6.69 2.46
CA HIS A 221 -32.41 7.37 2.29
C HIS A 221 -32.61 8.76 1.70
N LYS A 222 -31.85 9.74 2.19
CA LYS A 222 -31.85 11.11 1.68
C LYS A 222 -30.45 11.65 1.52
N VAL A 223 -30.26 12.49 0.50
CA VAL A 223 -29.04 13.29 0.30
C VAL A 223 -29.34 14.75 0.60
N LEU A 224 -28.60 15.32 1.54
CA LEU A 224 -28.68 16.72 1.92
C LEU A 224 -27.35 17.41 1.64
N LEU A 225 -27.37 18.65 1.18
CA LEU A 225 -26.16 19.40 0.80
C LEU A 225 -26.07 20.68 1.61
N SER A 226 -24.89 20.94 2.18
CA SER A 226 -24.62 22.12 3.01
C SER A 226 -23.40 22.88 2.49
N CYS A 227 -23.36 24.21 2.67
CA CYS A 227 -22.14 24.99 2.44
C CYS A 227 -21.25 25.16 3.69
N GLN A 228 -21.69 24.63 4.83
CA GLN A 228 -20.94 24.71 6.09
C GLN A 228 -20.73 23.32 6.70
N PHE A 229 -19.62 23.20 7.43
CA PHE A 229 -19.27 22.02 8.21
C PHE A 229 -19.06 22.41 9.69
N PRO A 230 -19.70 21.72 10.65
CA PRO A 230 -20.67 20.66 10.46
C PRO A 230 -21.98 21.18 9.84
N PRO A 231 -22.69 20.36 9.05
CA PRO A 231 -23.96 20.75 8.47
C PRO A 231 -25.04 20.90 9.54
N SER A 232 -25.91 21.87 9.34
CA SER A 232 -27.13 22.12 10.11
C SER A 232 -28.32 22.31 9.18
N GLU A 233 -29.55 22.19 9.69
CA GLU A 233 -30.77 22.40 8.89
C GLU A 233 -30.78 23.79 8.22
N ASN A 234 -30.28 24.81 8.90
CA ASN A 234 -30.24 26.19 8.40
C ASN A 234 -29.19 26.41 7.30
N THR A 235 -28.26 25.47 7.12
CA THR A 235 -27.18 25.55 6.12
C THR A 235 -27.45 24.70 4.89
N MET A 236 -28.58 23.99 4.87
CA MET A 236 -28.98 23.14 3.75
C MET A 236 -29.47 23.98 2.57
N LYS A 237 -28.94 23.70 1.39
CA LYS A 237 -29.37 24.37 0.15
C LYS A 237 -29.06 23.53 -1.08
N SER A 238 -29.74 23.86 -2.17
CA SER A 238 -29.58 23.24 -3.49
C SER A 238 -28.89 24.16 -4.50
N GLU A 239 -28.55 25.40 -4.13
CA GLU A 239 -27.88 26.36 -4.99
C GLU A 239 -26.57 26.84 -4.35
N PHE A 240 -25.48 26.70 -5.08
CA PHE A 240 -24.12 27.02 -4.65
C PHE A 240 -23.47 27.99 -5.64
N LYS A 241 -22.57 28.83 -5.15
CA LYS A 241 -21.70 29.61 -6.03
C LYS A 241 -20.52 28.76 -6.51
N GLN A 242 -19.94 29.10 -7.65
CA GLN A 242 -18.72 28.45 -8.12
C GLN A 242 -17.59 28.59 -7.08
N GLY A 243 -17.01 27.46 -6.68
CA GLY A 243 -15.98 27.39 -5.63
C GLY A 243 -16.50 27.50 -4.20
N GLU A 244 -17.82 27.61 -4.00
CA GLU A 244 -18.45 27.45 -2.70
C GLU A 244 -18.54 25.97 -2.34
N THR A 245 -17.78 25.58 -1.32
CA THR A 245 -17.68 24.19 -0.87
C THR A 245 -19.05 23.58 -0.57
N ILE A 246 -19.28 22.39 -1.13
CA ILE A 246 -20.45 21.55 -0.90
C ILE A 246 -20.06 20.37 -0.02
N TYR A 247 -20.71 20.26 1.13
CA TYR A 247 -20.61 19.13 2.05
C TYR A 247 -21.88 18.26 1.91
N PRO A 248 -21.78 17.08 1.28
CA PRO A 248 -22.90 16.17 1.22
C PRO A 248 -23.09 15.45 2.56
N ASN A 249 -24.35 15.17 2.87
CA ASN A 249 -24.76 14.44 4.05
C ASN A 249 -25.81 13.40 3.64
N SER A 250 -25.86 12.32 4.39
CA SER A 250 -26.82 11.24 4.19
C SER A 250 -27.67 11.05 5.43
N GLN A 251 -28.95 10.75 5.22
CA GLN A 251 -29.88 10.35 6.28
C GLN A 251 -30.50 9.00 5.94
N GLY A 252 -30.89 8.25 6.96
CA GLY A 252 -31.61 6.98 6.82
C GLY A 252 -30.71 5.75 6.66
N LEU A 253 -29.39 5.93 6.59
CA LEU A 253 -28.45 4.82 6.55
C LEU A 253 -28.39 4.11 7.92
N LYS A 254 -28.40 2.78 7.89
CA LYS A 254 -28.14 1.95 9.08
C LYS A 254 -26.65 2.03 9.44
N GLY A 255 -26.30 1.94 10.72
CA GLY A 255 -24.89 1.89 11.12
C GLY A 255 -24.19 0.67 10.53
N GLY A 256 -22.91 0.83 10.20
CA GLY A 256 -22.14 -0.18 9.48
C GLY A 256 -22.31 -0.16 7.96
N THR A 257 -23.28 0.60 7.42
CA THR A 257 -23.47 0.70 5.96
C THR A 257 -22.28 1.40 5.32
N VAL A 258 -21.65 0.77 4.33
CA VAL A 258 -20.55 1.38 3.56
C VAL A 258 -21.14 2.22 2.44
N TYR A 259 -20.74 3.49 2.33
CA TYR A 259 -21.33 4.43 1.38
C TYR A 259 -20.35 5.52 0.91
N GLY A 260 -20.70 6.20 -0.17
CA GLY A 260 -20.02 7.40 -0.65
C GLY A 260 -20.88 8.22 -1.59
N PHE A 261 -20.33 9.31 -2.11
CA PHE A 261 -21.02 10.22 -3.02
C PHE A 261 -20.32 10.30 -4.36
N ARG A 262 -21.10 10.48 -5.42
CA ARG A 262 -20.60 10.85 -6.76
C ARG A 262 -21.48 11.92 -7.38
N ILE A 263 -20.93 12.66 -8.34
CA ILE A 263 -21.64 13.75 -9.03
C ILE A 263 -21.79 13.39 -10.51
N ARG A 264 -23.03 13.50 -11.02
CA ARG A 264 -23.32 13.49 -12.45
C ARG A 264 -23.71 14.87 -12.95
N GLY A 265 -23.30 15.18 -14.17
CA GLY A 265 -23.78 16.33 -14.93
C GLY A 265 -25.19 16.10 -15.50
N GLN A 266 -25.75 17.12 -16.16
CA GLN A 266 -27.09 17.04 -16.75
C GLN A 266 -27.22 15.98 -17.85
N ASN A 267 -26.13 15.69 -18.58
CA ASN A 267 -26.16 14.73 -19.68
C ASN A 267 -25.88 13.29 -19.19
N GLY A 268 -25.81 13.10 -17.87
CA GLY A 268 -25.57 11.79 -17.23
C GLY A 268 -24.10 11.40 -17.13
N GLU A 269 -23.19 12.24 -17.62
CA GLU A 269 -21.75 12.07 -17.50
C GLU A 269 -21.32 12.12 -16.02
N ILE A 270 -20.34 11.30 -15.65
CA ILE A 270 -19.79 11.30 -14.29
C ILE A 270 -18.75 12.43 -14.22
N ILE A 271 -19.03 13.44 -13.40
CA ILE A 271 -18.15 14.60 -13.19
C ILE A 271 -17.17 14.31 -12.04
N GLU A 272 -17.69 13.74 -10.96
CA GLU A 272 -16.88 13.31 -9.81
C GLU A 272 -17.19 11.83 -9.54
N PRO A 273 -16.30 10.89 -9.90
CA PRO A 273 -16.52 9.48 -9.67
C PRO A 273 -16.40 9.13 -8.18
N LEU A 274 -17.10 8.07 -7.75
CA LEU A 274 -16.87 7.49 -6.43
C LEU A 274 -15.65 6.56 -6.50
N LEU A 275 -14.58 6.97 -5.84
CA LEU A 275 -13.36 6.17 -5.66
C LEU A 275 -13.49 5.30 -4.41
N ARG A 276 -12.90 4.10 -4.43
CA ARG A 276 -12.90 3.19 -3.26
C ARG A 276 -12.35 3.81 -1.98
N GLU A 277 -11.35 4.68 -2.11
CA GLU A 277 -10.73 5.40 -0.99
C GLU A 277 -11.61 6.49 -0.37
N ALA A 278 -12.69 6.87 -1.06
CA ALA A 278 -13.66 7.86 -0.59
C ALA A 278 -14.87 7.24 0.12
N LEU A 279 -14.90 5.92 0.31
CA LEU A 279 -15.98 5.24 1.04
C LEU A 279 -15.89 5.50 2.55
N ASN A 280 -17.05 5.66 3.19
CA ASN A 280 -17.18 5.70 4.64
C ASN A 280 -18.10 4.59 5.13
N THR A 281 -18.11 4.43 6.44
CA THR A 281 -19.08 3.61 7.15
C THR A 281 -20.04 4.53 7.92
N ALA A 282 -21.34 4.32 7.72
CA ALA A 282 -22.39 5.03 8.44
C ALA A 282 -22.33 4.68 9.94
N VAL A 283 -22.65 5.66 10.78
CA VAL A 283 -22.83 5.51 12.22
C VAL A 283 -24.34 5.54 12.48
N ASP A 284 -24.84 4.65 13.33
CA ASP A 284 -26.28 4.36 13.47
C ASP A 284 -27.19 5.60 13.57
N ASN A 285 -28.24 5.61 12.74
CA ASN A 285 -29.47 6.42 12.82
C ASN A 285 -29.29 7.93 13.09
N THR A 286 -28.13 8.47 12.76
CA THR A 286 -27.80 9.88 12.92
C THR A 286 -27.37 10.45 11.58
N TRP A 287 -27.37 11.78 11.46
CA TRP A 287 -26.83 12.45 10.28
C TRP A 287 -25.41 11.99 10.03
N THR A 288 -25.21 11.21 8.97
CA THR A 288 -23.90 10.73 8.59
C THR A 288 -23.28 11.77 7.67
N ASN A 289 -22.42 12.59 8.27
CA ASN A 289 -21.56 13.52 7.55
C ASN A 289 -20.82 12.75 6.47
N GLY A 290 -21.06 13.11 5.21
CA GLY A 290 -20.38 12.50 4.10
C GLY A 290 -18.88 12.76 4.15
N SER A 291 -18.07 11.80 3.71
CA SER A 291 -16.71 12.14 3.29
C SER A 291 -16.79 13.02 2.06
N GLY A 292 -15.87 13.97 2.01
CA GLY A 292 -15.63 14.76 0.84
C GLY A 292 -16.21 16.16 0.94
N ALA A 293 -15.55 17.03 0.19
CA ALA A 293 -15.94 18.38 -0.08
C ALA A 293 -15.89 18.53 -1.60
N PHE A 294 -16.97 19.03 -2.19
CA PHE A 294 -17.10 19.21 -3.63
C PHE A 294 -17.21 20.70 -3.95
N ASN A 295 -16.98 21.11 -5.20
CA ASN A 295 -17.03 22.51 -5.61
C ASN A 295 -16.20 23.44 -4.71
N THR A 296 -15.01 23.00 -4.29
CA THR A 296 -14.14 23.79 -3.43
C THR A 296 -13.43 24.89 -4.23
N ALA A 297 -12.89 25.91 -3.56
CA ALA A 297 -12.18 27.00 -4.24
C ALA A 297 -10.99 26.53 -5.11
N ASP A 298 -10.33 25.45 -4.72
CA ASP A 298 -9.21 24.83 -5.46
C ASP A 298 -9.66 23.86 -6.56
N ARG A 299 -10.89 23.37 -6.48
CA ARG A 299 -11.50 22.46 -7.47
C ARG A 299 -12.97 22.85 -7.70
N PRO A 300 -13.21 24.03 -8.31
CA PRO A 300 -14.56 24.53 -8.53
C PRO A 300 -15.26 23.70 -9.60
N LEU A 301 -16.54 23.41 -9.40
CA LEU A 301 -17.37 22.89 -10.47
C LEU A 301 -17.71 24.03 -11.43
N PRO A 302 -17.81 23.75 -12.74
CA PRO A 302 -18.37 24.72 -13.68
C PRO A 302 -19.81 25.12 -13.27
N PRO A 303 -20.29 26.30 -13.69
CA PRO A 303 -21.70 26.64 -13.54
C PRO A 303 -22.58 25.64 -14.30
N GLY A 304 -23.67 25.20 -13.68
CA GLY A 304 -24.54 24.19 -14.27
C GLY A 304 -25.44 23.52 -13.24
N ASN A 305 -26.29 22.61 -13.73
CA ASN A 305 -27.10 21.75 -12.86
C ASN A 305 -26.47 20.37 -12.77
N TYR A 306 -26.54 19.79 -11.58
CA TYR A 306 -25.87 18.55 -11.26
C TYR A 306 -26.79 17.67 -10.43
N LYS A 307 -26.51 16.37 -10.42
CA LYS A 307 -27.15 15.38 -9.55
C LYS A 307 -26.09 14.78 -8.64
N MET A 308 -26.30 14.92 -7.34
CA MET A 308 -25.52 14.21 -6.32
C MET A 308 -26.18 12.85 -6.08
N GLU A 309 -25.40 11.78 -6.19
CA GLU A 309 -25.85 10.40 -6.01
C GLU A 309 -25.19 9.82 -4.75
N LEU A 310 -26.01 9.30 -3.84
CA LEU A 310 -25.58 8.49 -2.71
C LEU A 310 -25.48 7.03 -3.14
N VAL A 311 -24.27 6.49 -3.05
CA VAL A 311 -23.98 5.12 -3.44
C VAL A 311 -23.69 4.30 -2.19
N VAL A 312 -24.44 3.23 -1.99
CA VAL A 312 -24.23 2.23 -0.93
C VAL A 312 -23.51 1.04 -1.52
N VAL A 313 -22.51 0.52 -0.83
CA VAL A 313 -21.69 -0.62 -1.27
C VAL A 313 -22.01 -1.83 -0.40
N GLU A 314 -22.45 -2.92 -1.04
CA GLU A 314 -22.80 -4.18 -0.40
C GLU A 314 -21.93 -5.30 -0.99
N GLY A 315 -20.84 -5.63 -0.30
CA GLY A 315 -19.88 -6.62 -0.78
C GLY A 315 -19.15 -6.14 -2.04
N LYS A 316 -19.49 -6.73 -3.20
CA LYS A 316 -18.91 -6.36 -4.51
C LYS A 316 -19.83 -5.45 -5.33
N ASP A 317 -21.08 -5.31 -4.92
CA ASP A 317 -22.09 -4.56 -5.64
C ASP A 317 -22.20 -3.16 -5.06
N ALA A 318 -22.61 -2.20 -5.88
CA ALA A 318 -22.88 -0.85 -5.46
C ALA A 318 -24.21 -0.35 -6.02
N PHE A 319 -24.95 0.37 -5.19
CA PHE A 319 -26.32 0.78 -5.47
C PHE A 319 -26.49 2.27 -5.26
N ILE A 320 -27.07 2.97 -6.24
CA ILE A 320 -27.54 4.34 -6.06
C ILE A 320 -28.83 4.27 -5.25
N THR A 321 -28.80 4.71 -4.00
CA THR A 321 -29.95 4.56 -3.08
C THR A 321 -30.70 5.86 -2.84
N ALA A 322 -30.07 7.01 -3.07
CA ALA A 322 -30.73 8.30 -3.06
C ALA A 322 -30.02 9.28 -4.00
N CYS A 323 -30.75 10.28 -4.48
CA CYS A 323 -30.19 11.36 -5.29
C CYS A 323 -30.83 12.70 -4.94
N THR A 324 -30.08 13.78 -5.11
CA THR A 324 -30.60 15.15 -5.02
C THR A 324 -30.01 16.03 -6.11
N ASN A 325 -30.81 16.95 -6.65
CA ASN A 325 -30.37 17.88 -7.67
C ASN A 325 -29.83 19.15 -7.01
N PHE A 326 -28.77 19.73 -7.58
CA PHE A 326 -28.22 21.00 -7.15
C PHE A 326 -27.72 21.83 -8.34
N THR A 327 -27.55 23.13 -8.12
CA THR A 327 -27.10 24.08 -9.14
C THR A 327 -25.86 24.81 -8.65
N VAL A 328 -24.87 24.96 -9.53
CA VAL A 328 -23.71 25.85 -9.33
C VAL A 328 -23.91 27.08 -10.22
N LYS A 329 -23.88 28.27 -9.62
CA LYS A 329 -24.02 29.57 -10.30
C LYS A 329 -22.66 30.25 -10.42
N ASP A 330 -22.52 31.12 -11.41
CA ASP A 330 -21.42 32.07 -11.47
C ASP A 330 -21.35 32.92 -10.19
N ASN A 331 -20.14 33.34 -9.82
CA ASN A 331 -19.85 34.02 -8.55
C ASN A 331 -20.46 35.43 -8.45
#